data_AF-A0A2W1J7W4-F1
#
_entry.id   AF-A0A2W1J7W4-F1
#
_cell.length_a   1.000
_cell.length_b   1.000
_cell.length_c   1.000
_cell.angle_alpha   90.00
_cell.angle_beta   90.00
_cell.angle_gamma   90.00
#
_symmetry.space_group_name_H-M   'P 1'
#
loop_
_entity.id
_entity.type
_entity.pdbx_description
1 polymer ?
#
loop_
_entity_poly.entity_id
_entity_poly.type
_entity_poly.pdbx_seq_one_letter_code
_entity_poly.pdbx_strand_id
1 'polypeptide(L)'
;MNNQRDDLLAFAKVLDDKLANIAQQFDTPLFLLRQMVRFFRKQPTSEACWRSWGDLHEKLSWKFFQLHLHQAIQNAMKQTPRASSLVENLNSRLRNYFSLRKHLGTSYLGLLQFFINHRRFMSSDSEQRRGKSPGEMMTGEKHLHWLEMLGFKRFQRA
;
A
#
# COMPACT_ATOMS: atom_id res chain seq x y z
N MET A 1 -14.34 -5.68 -20.81
CA MET A 1 -14.09 -5.96 -19.38
C MET A 1 -13.36 -4.74 -18.84
N ASN A 2 -14.09 -3.89 -18.12
CA ASN A 2 -13.64 -2.55 -17.76
C ASN A 2 -12.67 -2.61 -16.56
N ASN A 3 -11.75 -1.66 -16.51
CA ASN A 3 -10.55 -1.48 -15.68
C ASN A 3 -10.63 -1.75 -14.14
N GLN A 4 -11.05 -2.93 -13.69
CA GLN A 4 -11.11 -3.31 -12.26
C GLN A 4 -9.77 -3.12 -11.52
N ARG A 5 -8.64 -3.19 -12.23
CA ARG A 5 -7.29 -2.95 -11.70
C ARG A 5 -7.13 -1.52 -11.17
N ASP A 6 -7.62 -0.53 -11.91
CA ASP A 6 -7.51 0.87 -11.50
C ASP A 6 -8.41 1.14 -10.30
N ASP A 7 -9.61 0.55 -10.27
CA ASP A 7 -10.53 0.64 -9.13
C ASP A 7 -9.96 -0.02 -7.86
N LEU A 8 -9.28 -1.17 -8.01
CA LEU A 8 -8.70 -1.91 -6.87
C LEU A 8 -7.58 -1.16 -6.17
N LEU A 9 -6.83 -0.30 -6.87
CA LEU A 9 -5.76 0.52 -6.29
C LEU A 9 -6.09 2.01 -6.25
N ALA A 10 -7.26 2.43 -6.74
CA ALA A 10 -7.69 3.82 -6.73
C ALA A 10 -7.61 4.41 -5.32
N PHE A 11 -8.01 3.65 -4.30
CA PHE A 11 -7.92 4.06 -2.89
C PHE A 11 -6.50 4.45 -2.46
N ALA A 12 -5.46 3.85 -3.06
CA ALA A 12 -4.07 4.15 -2.73
C ALA A 12 -3.63 5.53 -3.22
N LYS A 13 -4.29 6.06 -4.26
CA LYS A 13 -4.05 7.40 -4.81
C LYS A 13 -4.98 8.47 -4.24
N VAL A 14 -6.14 8.09 -3.68
CA VAL A 14 -7.16 9.03 -3.16
C VAL A 14 -6.57 10.10 -2.23
N LEU A 15 -5.68 9.73 -1.29
CA LEU A 15 -5.06 10.72 -0.41
C LEU A 15 -4.08 11.61 -1.18
N ASP A 16 -3.29 11.04 -2.06
CA ASP A 16 -2.29 11.76 -2.85
C ASP A 16 -2.94 12.78 -3.79
N ASP A 17 -4.05 12.42 -4.42
CA ASP A 17 -4.83 13.32 -5.28
C ASP A 17 -5.46 14.45 -4.48
N LYS A 18 -6.02 14.15 -3.29
CA LYS A 18 -6.53 15.18 -2.36
C LYS A 18 -5.42 16.14 -1.91
N LEU A 19 -4.23 15.62 -1.62
CA LEU A 19 -3.08 16.45 -1.25
C LEU A 19 -2.58 17.28 -2.43
N ALA A 20 -2.63 16.78 -3.66
CA ALA A 20 -2.29 17.56 -4.85
C ALA A 20 -3.24 18.75 -5.06
N ASN A 21 -4.54 18.54 -4.86
CA ASN A 21 -5.53 19.63 -4.92
C ASN A 21 -5.29 20.67 -3.80
N ILE A 22 -5.01 20.23 -2.57
CA ILE A 22 -4.65 21.14 -1.46
C ILE A 22 -3.35 21.88 -1.77
N ALA A 23 -2.35 21.23 -2.36
CA ALA A 23 -1.08 21.85 -2.74
C ALA A 23 -1.32 23.02 -3.70
N GLN A 24 -2.17 22.84 -4.70
CA GLN A 24 -2.56 23.89 -5.64
C GLN A 24 -3.35 25.01 -4.95
N GLN A 25 -4.35 24.68 -4.13
CA GLN A 25 -5.21 25.66 -3.46
C GLN A 25 -4.45 26.58 -2.50
N PHE A 26 -3.44 26.04 -1.79
CA PHE A 26 -2.68 26.78 -0.78
C PHE A 26 -1.29 27.21 -1.26
N ASP A 27 -1.00 27.05 -2.56
CA ASP A 27 0.32 27.32 -3.17
C ASP A 27 1.45 26.75 -2.30
N THR A 28 1.33 25.47 -1.97
CA THR A 28 2.23 24.78 -1.04
C THR A 28 2.81 23.53 -1.69
N PRO A 29 4.13 23.35 -1.70
CA PRO A 29 4.75 22.16 -2.26
C PRO A 29 4.18 20.85 -1.69
N LEU A 30 3.79 19.93 -2.57
CA LEU A 30 3.18 18.64 -2.19
C LEU A 30 4.02 17.84 -1.18
N PHE A 31 5.35 17.91 -1.29
CA PHE A 31 6.24 17.21 -0.37
C PHE A 31 6.14 17.71 1.08
N LEU A 32 5.81 19.00 1.29
CA LEU A 32 5.57 19.57 2.62
C LEU A 32 4.24 19.08 3.18
N LEU A 33 3.19 19.02 2.36
CA LEU A 33 1.90 18.44 2.77
C LEU A 33 2.04 16.97 3.18
N ARG A 34 2.86 16.19 2.45
CA ARG A 34 3.18 14.81 2.83
C ARG A 34 3.90 14.74 4.18
N GLN A 35 4.77 15.70 4.50
CA GLN A 35 5.41 15.79 5.82
C GLN A 35 4.40 16.19 6.91
N MET A 36 3.48 17.11 6.63
CA MET A 36 2.39 17.47 7.55
C MET A 36 1.47 16.28 7.83
N VAL A 37 1.12 15.47 6.83
CA VAL A 37 0.36 14.21 7.03
C VAL A 37 1.12 13.26 7.95
N ARG A 38 2.44 13.11 7.78
CA ARG A 38 3.27 12.29 8.68
C ARG A 38 3.25 12.85 10.10
N PHE A 39 3.37 14.17 10.25
CA PHE A 39 3.28 14.86 11.53
C PHE A 39 1.93 14.61 12.23
N PHE A 40 0.80 14.79 11.54
CA PHE A 40 -0.54 14.53 12.10
C PHE A 40 -0.79 13.06 12.49
N ARG A 41 0.00 12.11 11.99
CA ARG A 41 -0.07 10.69 12.38
C ARG A 41 0.79 10.36 13.61
N LYS A 42 1.72 11.24 14.01
CA LYS A 42 2.57 11.00 15.18
C LYS A 42 1.80 11.22 16.47
N GLN A 43 2.22 10.51 17.51
CA GLN A 43 1.73 10.77 18.86
C GLN A 43 2.25 12.15 19.32
N PRO A 44 1.38 13.03 19.85
CA PRO A 44 1.76 14.37 20.29
C PRO A 44 2.87 14.39 21.35
N THR A 45 3.00 13.30 22.11
CA THR A 45 3.93 13.14 23.24
C THR A 45 5.32 12.61 22.82
N SER A 46 5.54 12.27 21.55
CA SER A 46 6.82 11.71 21.11
C SER A 46 7.86 12.80 20.80
N GLU A 47 9.13 12.56 21.14
CA GLU A 47 10.24 13.47 20.76
C GLU A 47 10.32 13.68 19.24
N ALA A 48 9.99 12.64 18.47
CA ALA A 48 9.90 12.72 17.02
C ALA A 48 8.79 13.66 16.52
N CYS A 49 7.78 13.97 17.34
CA CYS A 49 6.75 14.97 17.04
C CYS A 49 7.36 16.37 17.11
N TRP A 50 8.10 16.68 18.17
CA TRP A 50 8.75 17.97 18.38
C TRP A 50 9.78 18.31 17.31
N ARG A 51 10.61 17.35 16.89
CA ARG A 51 11.56 17.56 15.79
C ARG A 51 10.85 17.89 14.48
N SER A 52 9.82 17.10 14.14
CA SER A 52 9.02 17.35 12.94
C SER A 52 8.24 18.66 12.98
N TRP A 53 7.84 19.11 14.18
CA TRP A 53 7.23 20.42 14.36
C TRP A 53 8.20 21.55 13.99
N GLY A 54 9.44 21.49 14.48
CA GLY A 54 10.48 22.48 14.16
C GLY A 54 10.81 22.53 12.66
N ASP A 55 11.05 21.36 12.04
CA ASP A 55 11.37 21.27 10.61
C ASP A 55 10.25 21.83 9.72
N LEU A 56 8.99 21.58 10.09
CA LEU A 56 7.83 22.07 9.35
C LEU A 56 7.60 23.55 9.57
N HIS A 57 7.77 24.02 10.82
CA HIS A 57 7.68 25.43 11.15
C HIS A 57 8.71 26.26 10.39
N GLU A 58 9.96 25.81 10.29
CA GLU A 58 11.00 26.50 9.54
C GLU A 58 10.65 26.62 8.04
N LYS A 59 10.14 25.54 7.43
CA LYS A 59 9.87 25.48 5.99
C LYS A 59 8.58 26.14 5.54
N LEU A 60 7.54 26.09 6.38
CA LEU A 60 6.21 26.64 6.07
C LEU A 60 5.97 27.99 6.72
N SER A 61 6.77 28.36 7.72
CA SER A 61 6.67 29.62 8.46
C SER A 61 5.23 29.90 8.88
N TRP A 62 4.65 31.06 8.51
CA TRP A 62 3.28 31.44 8.86
C TRP A 62 2.21 30.48 8.29
N LYS A 63 2.45 29.84 7.13
CA LYS A 63 1.52 28.87 6.54
C LYS A 63 1.33 27.64 7.45
N PHE A 64 2.32 27.32 8.30
CA PHE A 64 2.22 26.26 9.28
C PHE A 64 1.15 26.54 10.37
N PHE A 65 0.87 27.80 10.67
CA PHE A 65 -0.17 28.15 11.63
C PHE A 65 -1.54 28.36 10.98
N GLN A 66 -1.64 28.20 9.66
CA GLN A 66 -2.88 28.41 8.93
C GLN A 66 -3.87 27.30 9.23
N LEU A 67 -4.87 27.62 10.08
CA LEU A 67 -5.90 26.68 10.53
C LEU A 67 -6.62 25.99 9.35
N HIS A 68 -6.89 26.73 8.28
CA HIS A 68 -7.55 26.19 7.09
C HIS A 68 -6.73 25.12 6.37
N LEU A 69 -5.40 25.27 6.31
CA LEU A 69 -4.52 24.25 5.75
C LEU A 69 -4.54 22.98 6.61
N HIS A 70 -4.46 23.13 7.93
CA HIS A 70 -4.51 22.03 8.89
C HIS A 70 -5.83 21.26 8.78
N GLN A 71 -6.96 21.97 8.77
CA GLN A 71 -8.29 21.39 8.62
C GLN A 71 -8.43 20.66 7.28
N ALA A 72 -7.97 21.24 6.17
CA ALA A 72 -8.03 20.61 4.85
C ALA A 72 -7.28 19.27 4.83
N ILE A 73 -6.05 19.23 5.36
CA ILE A 73 -5.24 18.02 5.43
C ILE A 73 -5.88 16.97 6.34
N GLN A 74 -6.34 17.36 7.53
CA GLN A 74 -6.98 16.44 8.47
C GLN A 74 -8.30 15.87 7.92
N ASN A 75 -9.10 16.68 7.21
CA ASN A 75 -10.31 16.24 6.54
C ASN A 75 -9.99 15.26 5.41
N ALA A 76 -8.98 15.55 4.59
CA ALA A 76 -8.51 14.64 3.54
C ALA A 76 -8.09 13.28 4.13
N MET A 77 -7.37 13.29 5.26
CA MET A 77 -6.98 12.07 5.98
C MET A 77 -8.18 11.29 6.54
N LYS A 78 -9.18 11.97 7.13
CA LYS A 78 -10.39 11.33 7.69
C LYS A 78 -11.27 10.70 6.61
N GLN A 79 -11.41 11.38 5.47
CA GLN A 79 -12.22 10.91 4.34
C GLN A 79 -11.49 9.91 3.45
N THR A 80 -10.21 9.60 3.71
CA THR A 80 -9.49 8.58 2.95
C THR A 80 -9.70 7.22 3.65
N PRO A 81 -10.22 6.20 2.94
CA PRO A 81 -10.34 4.86 3.47
C PRO A 81 -8.99 4.33 3.97
N ARG A 82 -8.96 3.84 5.22
CA ARG A 82 -7.77 3.16 5.75
C ARG A 82 -7.75 1.72 5.25
N ALA A 83 -6.73 1.37 4.48
CA ALA A 83 -6.48 -0.02 4.06
C ALA A 83 -5.72 -0.85 5.10
N SER A 84 -5.76 -0.45 6.38
CA SER A 84 -5.02 -1.15 7.45
C SER A 84 -5.45 -2.61 7.57
N SER A 85 -6.75 -2.91 7.43
CA SER A 85 -7.25 -4.29 7.45
C SER A 85 -6.71 -5.15 6.31
N LEU A 86 -6.56 -4.59 5.10
CA LEU A 86 -5.95 -5.29 3.96
C LEU A 86 -4.46 -5.56 4.21
N VAL A 87 -3.74 -4.56 4.75
CA VAL A 87 -2.32 -4.69 5.08
C VAL A 87 -2.10 -5.68 6.23
N GLU A 88 -2.95 -5.64 7.26
CA GLU A 88 -2.95 -6.58 8.39
C GLU A 88 -3.24 -8.01 7.93
N ASN A 89 -4.22 -8.20 7.05
CA ASN A 89 -4.52 -9.50 6.45
C ASN A 89 -3.35 -10.03 5.61
N LEU A 90 -2.70 -9.17 4.83
CA LEU A 90 -1.52 -9.56 4.07
C LEU A 90 -0.36 -9.95 5.02
N ASN A 91 -0.11 -9.13 6.04
CA ASN A 91 0.97 -9.36 7.00
C ASN A 91 0.75 -10.62 7.82
N SER A 92 -0.50 -10.95 8.20
CA SER A 92 -0.80 -12.18 8.92
C SER A 92 -0.49 -13.41 8.07
N ARG A 93 -0.78 -13.38 6.76
CA ARG A 93 -0.42 -14.44 5.80
C ARG A 93 1.09 -14.55 5.61
N LEU A 94 1.79 -13.42 5.52
CA LEU A 94 3.26 -13.38 5.36
C LEU A 94 4.01 -13.90 6.58
N ARG A 95 3.46 -13.74 7.78
CA ARG A 95 4.11 -14.12 9.04
C ARG A 95 4.62 -15.57 9.05
N ASN A 96 3.85 -16.50 8.48
CA ASN A 96 4.22 -17.92 8.39
C ASN A 96 5.44 -18.19 7.49
N TYR A 97 5.75 -17.27 6.59
CA TYR A 97 6.85 -17.39 5.64
C TYR A 97 8.14 -16.73 6.12
N PHE A 98 8.07 -15.81 7.11
CA PHE A 98 9.24 -15.08 7.58
C PHE A 98 10.16 -15.87 8.50
N SER A 99 9.72 -17.00 9.06
CA SER A 99 10.61 -17.93 9.77
C SER A 99 11.75 -18.42 8.86
N LEU A 100 11.43 -18.70 7.59
CA LEU A 100 12.38 -19.17 6.58
C LEU A 100 13.37 -18.09 6.12
N ARG A 101 13.03 -16.81 6.27
CA ARG A 101 13.91 -15.69 5.89
C ARG A 101 15.25 -15.75 6.63
N LYS A 102 15.26 -16.17 7.90
CA LYS A 102 16.49 -16.27 8.71
C LYS A 102 17.49 -17.26 8.13
N HIS A 103 17.00 -18.28 7.42
CA HIS A 103 17.82 -19.36 6.87
C HIS A 103 18.15 -19.18 5.39
N LEU A 104 17.25 -18.55 4.63
CA LEU A 104 17.35 -18.45 3.16
C LEU A 104 17.79 -17.06 2.66
N GLY A 105 17.96 -16.08 3.55
CA GLY A 105 18.45 -14.75 3.21
C GLY A 105 17.48 -13.89 2.41
N THR A 106 17.99 -12.83 1.79
CA THR A 106 17.17 -11.81 1.10
C THR A 106 16.58 -12.31 -0.22
N SER A 107 17.28 -13.20 -0.95
CA SER A 107 16.81 -13.76 -2.23
C SER A 107 15.47 -14.52 -2.09
N TYR A 108 15.21 -15.09 -0.92
CA TYR A 108 13.94 -15.73 -0.58
C TYR A 108 12.75 -14.77 -0.65
N LEU A 109 12.91 -13.48 -0.35
CA LEU A 109 11.82 -12.52 -0.41
C LEU A 109 11.31 -12.32 -1.85
N GLY A 110 12.22 -12.34 -2.83
CA GLY A 110 11.85 -12.30 -4.25
C GLY A 110 11.05 -13.53 -4.66
N LEU A 111 11.49 -14.73 -4.25
CA LEU A 111 10.77 -15.97 -4.49
C LEU A 111 9.40 -15.98 -3.78
N LEU A 112 9.33 -15.48 -2.55
CA LEU A 112 8.09 -15.40 -1.77
C LEU A 112 7.09 -14.44 -2.43
N GLN A 113 7.55 -13.27 -2.88
CA GLN A 113 6.74 -12.32 -3.62
C GLN A 113 6.20 -12.95 -4.91
N PHE A 114 7.08 -13.60 -5.68
CA PHE A 114 6.69 -14.33 -6.89
C PHE A 114 5.63 -15.39 -6.57
N PHE A 115 5.88 -16.25 -5.58
CA PHE A 115 4.98 -17.32 -5.20
C PHE A 115 3.60 -16.81 -4.78
N ILE A 116 3.54 -15.78 -3.93
CA ILE A 116 2.26 -15.24 -3.43
C ILE A 116 1.45 -14.63 -4.58
N ASN A 117 2.10 -13.97 -5.54
CA ASN A 117 1.42 -13.36 -6.68
C ASN A 117 0.93 -14.38 -7.72
N HIS A 118 1.58 -15.54 -7.86
CA HIS A 118 1.29 -16.50 -8.91
C HIS A 118 0.62 -17.79 -8.41
N ARG A 119 0.54 -18.01 -7.09
CA ARG A 119 -0.21 -19.13 -6.53
C ARG A 119 -1.71 -18.89 -6.68
N ARG A 120 -2.39 -19.85 -7.29
CA ARG A 120 -3.85 -19.84 -7.45
C ARG A 120 -4.58 -20.06 -6.12
N PHE A 121 -5.73 -19.42 -5.95
CA PHE A 121 -6.64 -19.66 -4.85
C PHE A 121 -7.28 -21.04 -5.01
N MET A 122 -6.89 -22.00 -4.17
CA MET A 122 -7.45 -23.35 -4.16
C MET A 122 -8.92 -23.34 -3.71
N SER A 123 -9.24 -22.52 -2.72
CA SER A 123 -10.58 -22.27 -2.22
C SER A 123 -10.81 -20.77 -2.06
N SER A 124 -11.99 -20.31 -2.48
CA SER A 124 -12.45 -18.94 -2.29
C SER A 124 -13.97 -18.92 -2.29
N ASP A 125 -14.56 -18.13 -1.38
CA ASP A 125 -16.00 -17.87 -1.33
C ASP A 125 -16.47 -17.05 -2.54
N SER A 126 -15.55 -16.30 -3.15
CA SER A 126 -15.80 -15.62 -4.41
C SER A 126 -15.51 -16.56 -5.59
N GLU A 127 -16.56 -16.96 -6.30
CA GLU A 127 -16.44 -17.78 -7.51
C GLU A 127 -15.49 -17.17 -8.55
N GLN A 128 -15.50 -15.84 -8.67
CA GLN A 128 -14.66 -15.11 -9.62
C GLN A 128 -13.15 -15.26 -9.35
N ARG A 129 -12.76 -15.60 -8.11
CA ARG A 129 -11.37 -15.77 -7.66
C ARG A 129 -10.92 -17.23 -7.65
N ARG A 130 -11.85 -18.17 -7.62
CA ARG A 130 -11.55 -19.60 -7.52
C ARG A 130 -10.68 -20.05 -8.70
N GLY A 131 -9.55 -20.68 -8.41
CA GLY A 131 -8.62 -21.16 -9.44
C GLY A 131 -7.79 -20.06 -10.13
N LYS A 132 -7.90 -18.79 -9.74
CA LYS A 132 -7.05 -17.70 -10.23
C LYS A 132 -6.00 -17.32 -9.21
N SER A 133 -4.89 -16.77 -9.65
CA SER A 133 -3.86 -16.16 -8.81
C SER A 133 -4.11 -14.66 -8.61
N PRO A 134 -3.54 -14.03 -7.58
CA PRO A 134 -3.59 -12.57 -7.43
C PRO A 134 -3.08 -11.82 -8.66
N GLY A 135 -2.02 -12.32 -9.31
CA GLY A 135 -1.48 -11.76 -10.55
C GLY A 135 -2.54 -11.76 -11.64
N GLU A 136 -3.15 -12.91 -11.93
CA GLU A 136 -4.21 -13.04 -12.95
C GLU A 136 -5.44 -12.16 -12.65
N MET A 137 -5.78 -11.99 -11.36
CA MET A 137 -6.86 -11.11 -10.95
C MET A 137 -6.54 -9.62 -11.16
N MET A 138 -5.28 -9.23 -11.01
CA MET A 138 -4.83 -7.85 -11.11
C MET A 138 -4.49 -7.44 -12.54
N THR A 139 -3.94 -8.35 -13.35
CA THR A 139 -3.57 -8.09 -14.76
C THR A 139 -4.69 -8.43 -15.73
N GLY A 140 -5.61 -9.33 -15.36
CA GLY A 140 -6.59 -9.90 -16.29
C GLY A 140 -5.99 -10.92 -17.26
N GLU A 141 -4.67 -11.10 -17.26
CA GLU A 141 -3.95 -12.03 -18.12
C GLU A 141 -3.83 -13.38 -17.44
N LYS A 142 -4.04 -14.47 -18.19
CA LYS A 142 -3.83 -15.83 -17.69
C LYS A 142 -2.34 -16.16 -17.74
N HIS A 143 -1.82 -16.75 -16.67
CA HIS A 143 -0.44 -17.21 -16.63
C HIS A 143 -0.37 -18.72 -16.48
N LEU A 144 0.78 -19.30 -16.85
CA LEU A 144 1.09 -20.70 -16.59
C LEU A 144 1.10 -20.98 -15.08
N HIS A 145 1.13 -22.25 -14.70
CA HIS A 145 1.26 -22.57 -13.28
C HIS A 145 2.59 -22.02 -12.76
N TRP A 146 2.62 -21.51 -11.53
CA TRP A 146 3.79 -20.85 -10.95
C TRP A 146 5.07 -21.71 -10.97
N LEU A 147 4.96 -23.04 -10.87
CA LEU A 147 6.09 -23.97 -11.04
C LEU A 147 6.63 -23.98 -12.48
N GLU A 148 5.76 -23.95 -13.48
CA GLU A 148 6.13 -23.96 -14.90
C GLU A 148 6.80 -22.63 -15.28
N MET A 149 6.33 -21.52 -14.71
CA MET A 149 6.96 -20.21 -14.83
C MET A 149 8.38 -20.16 -14.25
N LEU A 150 8.70 -21.04 -13.28
CA LEU A 150 10.04 -21.21 -12.74
C LEU A 150 10.87 -22.25 -13.50
N GLY A 151 10.35 -22.80 -14.60
CA GLY A 151 11.02 -23.81 -15.42
C GLY A 151 10.85 -25.26 -14.95
N PHE A 152 10.01 -25.52 -13.93
CA PHE A 152 9.76 -26.88 -13.46
C PHE A 152 8.61 -27.55 -14.20
N LYS A 153 8.73 -28.86 -14.42
CA LYS A 153 7.63 -29.68 -14.96
C LYS A 153 6.71 -30.11 -13.82
N ARG A 154 5.40 -29.93 -14.01
CA ARG A 154 4.40 -30.40 -13.05
C ARG A 154 4.29 -31.91 -13.12
N PHE A 155 4.19 -32.54 -11.96
CA PHE A 155 3.76 -33.92 -11.87
C PHE A 155 2.27 -34.00 -12.25
N GLN A 156 1.96 -34.72 -13.32
CA GLN A 156 0.59 -35.10 -13.67
C GLN A 156 0.41 -36.54 -13.22
N ARG A 157 -0.57 -36.80 -12.33
CA ARG A 157 -0.99 -38.17 -12.07
C ARG A 157 -1.69 -38.68 -13.34
N ALA A 158 -1.22 -39.83 -13.84
CA ALA A 158 -1.86 -40.59 -14.91
C ALA A 158 -3.26 -41.05 -14.47
#